data_AF-A0A928MJ47-F1
#
_entry.id   AF-A0A928MJ47-F1
#
_cell.length_a   1.000
_cell.length_b   1.000
_cell.length_c   1.000
_cell.angle_alpha   90.00
_cell.angle_beta   90.00
_cell.angle_gamma   90.00
#
_symmetry.space_group_name_H-M   'P 1'
#
loop_
_entity.id
_entity.type
_entity.pdbx_description
1 polymer ?
#
loop_
_entity_poly.entity_id
_entity_poly.type
_entity_poly.pdbx_seq_one_letter_code
_entity_poly.pdbx_strand_id
1 'polypeptide(L)'
;MHEIPLLLHGRETGVLRLAQGQLHASCPFEEGYIYRVTLLRGAETIRLGVMVPQDGRFVLTKRIRGLESLENCSALIDRRLPGQTSEDAILPGAEPIDRLDLDEELKACFLRAGGLCCERGDDIILFFRWRPGQELIPAQYFALLTYRELDGASCCFLGVHADGSLFITDGPN
;
A
#
# COMPACT_ATOMS: atom_id res chain seq x y z
N MET A 1 -1.76 -13.32 22.92
CA MET A 1 -2.57 -12.39 22.10
C MET A 1 -1.58 -11.63 21.25
N HIS A 2 -1.69 -11.72 19.92
CA HIS A 2 -0.78 -11.03 19.01
C HIS A 2 -1.50 -9.82 18.44
N GLU A 3 -0.83 -8.68 18.37
CA GLU A 3 -1.38 -7.48 17.74
C GLU A 3 -0.33 -6.76 16.89
N ILE A 4 -0.78 -6.18 15.80
CA ILE A 4 0.01 -5.35 14.88
C ILE A 4 -0.81 -4.12 14.49
N PRO A 5 -0.17 -3.01 14.10
CA PRO A 5 -0.89 -1.82 13.63
C PRO A 5 -1.67 -2.09 12.34
N LEU A 6 -2.84 -1.44 12.21
CA LEU A 6 -3.54 -1.27 10.93
C LEU A 6 -3.07 0.04 10.30
N LEU A 7 -2.56 -0.04 9.08
CA LEU A 7 -2.00 1.09 8.36
C LEU A 7 -2.97 1.60 7.31
N LEU A 8 -3.20 2.91 7.29
CA LEU A 8 -3.88 3.62 6.21
C LEU A 8 -2.90 4.64 5.64
N HIS A 9 -2.49 4.46 4.39
CA HIS A 9 -1.45 5.29 3.75
C HIS A 9 -0.19 5.37 4.62
N GLY A 10 0.38 4.21 4.98
CA GLY A 10 1.59 4.08 5.80
C GLY A 10 1.43 4.43 7.29
N ARG A 11 0.36 5.13 7.68
CA ARG A 11 0.13 5.60 9.04
C ARG A 11 -0.71 4.64 9.86
N GLU A 12 -0.30 4.41 11.11
CA GLU A 12 -1.11 3.69 12.07
C GLU A 12 -2.43 4.43 12.30
N THR A 13 -3.53 3.75 11.96
CA THR A 13 -4.89 4.27 12.17
C THR A 13 -5.70 3.36 13.08
N GLY A 14 -5.17 2.20 13.47
CA GLY A 14 -5.91 1.23 14.27
C GLY A 14 -5.07 0.00 14.57
N VAL A 15 -5.74 -1.07 14.97
CA VAL A 15 -5.09 -2.29 15.44
C VAL A 15 -5.75 -3.54 14.87
N LEU A 16 -4.92 -4.51 14.50
CA LEU A 16 -5.31 -5.86 14.15
C LEU A 16 -4.87 -6.81 15.26
N ARG A 17 -5.80 -7.57 15.82
CA ARG A 17 -5.54 -8.56 16.87
C ARG A 17 -5.86 -9.97 16.41
N LEU A 18 -5.04 -10.92 16.83
CA LEU A 18 -5.28 -12.35 16.64
C LEU A 18 -5.29 -13.04 18.01
N ALA A 19 -6.40 -13.73 18.29
CA ALA A 19 -6.56 -14.56 19.48
C ALA A 19 -7.33 -15.83 19.11
N GLN A 20 -6.72 -17.00 19.34
CA GLN A 20 -7.39 -18.31 19.16
C GLN A 20 -8.03 -18.50 17.76
N GLY A 21 -7.35 -18.02 16.70
CA GLY A 21 -7.86 -18.08 15.32
C GLY A 21 -8.98 -17.07 15.01
N GLN A 22 -9.31 -16.19 15.95
CA GLN A 22 -10.21 -15.06 15.77
C GLN A 22 -9.37 -13.81 15.47
N LEU A 23 -9.61 -13.20 14.32
CA LEU A 23 -9.02 -11.94 13.91
C LEU A 23 -9.99 -10.80 14.16
N HIS A 24 -9.50 -9.73 14.79
CA HIS A 24 -10.27 -8.53 15.10
C HIS A 24 -9.50 -7.28 14.70
N ALA A 25 -10.00 -6.57 13.70
CA ALA A 25 -9.44 -5.32 13.20
C ALA A 25 -10.34 -4.17 13.67
N SER A 26 -9.77 -3.07 14.19
CA SER A 26 -10.55 -1.90 14.57
C SER A 26 -9.80 -0.59 14.31
N CYS A 27 -10.49 0.42 13.78
CA CYS A 27 -9.98 1.78 13.60
C CYS A 27 -11.14 2.81 13.78
N PRO A 28 -10.85 4.11 13.94
CA PRO A 28 -11.88 5.15 13.98
C PRO A 28 -12.80 5.11 12.76
N PHE A 29 -14.07 5.44 12.97
CA PHE A 29 -15.06 5.55 11.89
C PHE A 29 -14.86 6.84 11.08
N GLU A 30 -15.05 6.73 9.76
CA GLU A 30 -15.08 7.84 8.81
C GLU A 30 -16.32 7.67 7.90
N GLU A 31 -17.22 8.66 7.90
CA GLU A 31 -18.46 8.58 7.12
C GLU A 31 -18.19 8.64 5.61
N GLY A 32 -18.98 7.91 4.84
CA GLY A 32 -18.91 7.94 3.37
C GLY A 32 -17.82 7.06 2.74
N TYR A 33 -17.05 6.33 3.55
CA TYR A 33 -15.99 5.44 3.07
C TYR A 33 -16.26 3.97 3.34
N ILE A 34 -15.65 3.12 2.51
CA ILE A 34 -15.59 1.67 2.63
C ILE A 34 -14.14 1.29 2.94
N TYR A 35 -13.93 0.66 4.08
CA TYR A 35 -12.62 0.22 4.55
C TYR A 35 -12.47 -1.28 4.30
N ARG A 36 -11.45 -1.68 3.54
CA ARG A 36 -11.10 -3.08 3.29
C ARG A 36 -9.76 -3.39 3.93
N VAL A 37 -9.69 -4.49 4.66
CA VAL A 37 -8.46 -4.91 5.34
C VAL A 37 -7.77 -6.01 4.54
N THR A 38 -6.48 -5.83 4.33
CA THR A 38 -5.57 -6.80 3.73
C THR A 38 -4.43 -7.08 4.71
N LEU A 39 -4.08 -8.36 4.86
CA LEU A 39 -2.91 -8.80 5.60
C LEU A 39 -1.84 -9.22 4.60
N LEU A 40 -0.61 -8.81 4.84
CA LEU A 40 0.55 -9.17 4.04
C LEU A 40 1.48 -10.00 4.90
N ARG A 41 2.00 -11.09 4.34
CA ARG A 41 2.89 -12.01 5.02
C ARG A 41 3.99 -12.45 4.05
N GLY A 42 5.12 -11.74 4.07
CA GLY A 42 6.12 -11.86 3.01
C GLY A 42 5.50 -11.53 1.65
N ALA A 43 5.63 -12.43 0.68
CA ALA A 43 5.03 -12.28 -0.65
C ALA A 43 3.53 -12.66 -0.73
N GLU A 44 2.91 -13.10 0.37
CA GLU A 44 1.51 -13.51 0.37
C GLU A 44 0.57 -12.34 0.73
N THR A 45 -0.43 -12.10 -0.12
CA THR A 45 -1.50 -11.12 0.10
C THR A 45 -2.81 -11.82 0.49
N ILE A 46 -3.28 -11.61 1.73
CA ILE A 46 -4.49 -12.21 2.29
C ILE A 46 -5.58 -11.15 2.47
N ARG A 47 -6.64 -11.21 1.68
CA ARG A 47 -7.80 -10.31 1.82
C ARG A 47 -8.68 -10.73 3.00
N LEU A 48 -8.70 -9.90 4.04
CA LEU A 48 -9.43 -10.20 5.27
C LEU A 48 -10.92 -9.86 5.11
N GLY A 49 -11.25 -8.72 4.51
CA GLY A 49 -12.64 -8.35 4.21
C GLY A 49 -12.93 -6.86 4.36
N VAL A 50 -14.21 -6.51 4.37
CA VAL A 50 -14.70 -5.14 4.57
C VAL A 50 -14.97 -4.91 6.06
N MET A 51 -14.53 -3.78 6.60
CA MET A 51 -14.89 -3.35 7.95
C MET A 51 -16.30 -2.77 7.98
N VAL A 52 -17.04 -3.04 9.05
CA VAL A 52 -18.40 -2.53 9.27
C VAL A 52 -18.40 -1.47 10.37
N PRO A 53 -19.22 -0.40 10.24
CA PRO A 53 -19.34 0.59 11.29
C PRO A 53 -20.08 0.02 12.50
N GLN A 54 -19.47 0.10 13.68
CA GLN A 54 -20.02 -0.33 14.97
C GLN A 54 -19.48 0.60 16.08
N ASP A 55 -20.38 1.17 16.90
CA ASP A 55 -20.02 1.97 18.08
C ASP A 55 -18.96 3.07 17.84
N GLY A 56 -19.10 3.80 16.72
CA GLY A 56 -18.16 4.88 16.34
C GLY A 56 -16.81 4.41 15.80
N ARG A 57 -16.69 3.13 15.43
CA ARG A 57 -15.48 2.53 14.86
C ARG A 57 -15.81 1.73 13.62
N PHE A 58 -14.84 1.58 12.73
CA PHE A 58 -14.85 0.50 11.75
C PHE A 58 -14.27 -0.76 12.39
N VAL A 59 -14.96 -1.89 12.23
CA VAL A 59 -14.61 -3.16 12.86
C VAL A 59 -14.68 -4.29 11.85
N LEU A 60 -13.71 -5.20 11.85
CA LEU A 60 -13.78 -6.48 11.14
C LEU A 60 -13.48 -7.59 12.14
N THR A 61 -14.42 -8.52 12.28
CA THR A 61 -14.21 -9.75 13.06
C THR A 61 -14.35 -10.94 12.14
N LYS A 62 -13.32 -11.78 12.05
CA LYS A 62 -13.31 -12.94 11.15
C LYS A 62 -12.54 -14.10 11.78
N ARG A 63 -13.10 -15.31 11.66
CA ARG A 63 -12.35 -16.52 11.97
C ARG A 63 -11.45 -16.86 10.79
N ILE A 64 -10.16 -17.03 11.03
CA ILE A 64 -9.18 -17.34 10.00
C ILE A 64 -8.50 -18.68 10.32
N ARG A 65 -8.37 -19.54 9.31
CA ARG A 65 -7.69 -20.84 9.43
C ARG A 65 -6.26 -20.71 8.92
N GLY A 66 -5.31 -21.38 9.55
CA GLY A 66 -3.90 -21.39 9.12
C GLY A 66 -3.10 -20.13 9.46
N LEU A 67 -3.70 -19.13 10.11
CA LEU A 67 -2.99 -17.99 10.67
C LEU A 67 -2.88 -18.17 12.20
N GLU A 68 -1.71 -18.60 12.64
CA GLU A 68 -1.41 -18.88 14.05
C GLU A 68 -0.74 -17.69 14.75
N SER A 69 -0.02 -16.86 14.00
CA SER A 69 0.72 -15.69 14.49
C SER A 69 0.63 -14.53 13.50
N LEU A 70 0.80 -13.31 14.00
CA LEU A 70 0.93 -12.07 13.21
C LEU A 70 2.40 -11.62 13.05
N GLU A 71 3.36 -12.44 13.47
CA GLU A 71 4.78 -12.16 13.25
C GLU A 71 5.09 -12.01 11.76
N ASN A 72 5.93 -11.03 11.42
CA ASN A 72 6.30 -10.66 10.05
C ASN A 72 5.10 -10.35 9.13
N CYS A 73 3.98 -9.91 9.73
CA CYS A 73 2.82 -9.48 8.97
C CYS A 73 2.66 -7.96 9.00
N SER A 74 2.11 -7.40 7.92
CA SER A 74 1.65 -6.01 7.85
C SER A 74 0.15 -5.98 7.55
N ALA A 75 -0.61 -5.14 8.24
CA ALA A 75 -2.05 -5.01 8.02
C ALA A 75 -2.38 -3.64 7.42
N LEU A 76 -3.06 -3.64 6.27
CA LEU A 76 -3.35 -2.44 5.50
C LEU A 76 -4.85 -2.22 5.36
N ILE A 77 -5.24 -0.95 5.31
CA ILE A 77 -6.58 -0.48 4.96
C ILE A 77 -6.55 0.13 3.57
N ASP A 78 -7.40 -0.43 2.71
CA ASP A 78 -7.82 0.18 1.46
C ASP A 78 -9.13 0.94 1.72
N ARG A 79 -9.01 2.27 1.77
CA ARG A 79 -10.13 3.20 2.01
C ARG A 79 -10.64 3.75 0.68
N ARG A 80 -11.94 3.60 0.43
CA ARG A 80 -12.57 4.03 -0.84
C ARG A 80 -13.93 4.67 -0.68
N LEU A 81 -14.30 5.54 -1.60
CA LEU A 81 -15.68 5.96 -1.79
C LEU A 81 -16.50 4.82 -2.43
N PRO A 82 -17.82 4.77 -2.20
CA PRO A 82 -18.72 3.88 -2.94
C PRO A 82 -18.57 4.07 -4.46
N GLY A 83 -18.39 2.96 -5.18
CA GLY A 83 -18.22 2.97 -6.64
C GLY A 83 -16.76 3.05 -7.15
N GLN A 84 -15.78 3.34 -6.29
CA GLN A 84 -14.36 3.28 -6.69
C GLN A 84 -13.88 1.82 -6.82
N THR A 85 -13.33 1.46 -7.99
CA THR A 85 -12.89 0.10 -8.35
C THR A 85 -11.42 -0.18 -8.02
N SER A 86 -11.04 -1.46 -8.04
CA SER A 86 -9.78 -2.02 -7.51
C SER A 86 -8.55 -1.92 -8.41
N GLU A 87 -8.57 -1.02 -9.38
CA GLU A 87 -7.41 -0.81 -10.24
C GLU A 87 -6.27 -0.03 -9.55
N ASP A 88 -6.36 0.16 -8.22
CA ASP A 88 -5.41 0.90 -7.40
C ASP A 88 -4.87 0.10 -6.20
N ALA A 89 -4.74 -1.23 -6.28
CA ALA A 89 -4.25 -2.02 -5.13
C ALA A 89 -2.89 -1.49 -4.65
N ILE A 90 -2.93 -0.86 -3.47
CA ILE A 90 -1.85 -0.14 -2.81
C ILE A 90 -0.80 -1.17 -2.39
N LEU A 91 0.44 -1.00 -2.85
CA LEU A 91 1.54 -1.81 -2.33
C LEU A 91 1.70 -1.53 -0.83
N PRO A 92 2.05 -2.52 0.00
CA PRO A 92 2.46 -2.29 1.39
C PRO A 92 3.32 -1.06 1.60
N GLY A 93 2.93 -0.22 2.57
CA GLY A 93 3.69 0.99 2.93
C GLY A 93 3.66 2.10 1.88
N ALA A 94 2.82 1.97 0.85
CA ALA A 94 2.73 2.98 -0.18
C ALA A 94 1.91 4.20 0.27
N GLU A 95 2.55 5.35 0.22
CA GLU A 95 1.98 6.66 0.47
C GLU A 95 1.87 7.45 -0.85
N PRO A 96 0.97 8.45 -0.92
CA PRO A 96 1.04 9.45 -1.97
C PRO A 96 2.40 10.18 -1.93
N ILE A 97 2.92 10.49 -3.11
CA ILE A 97 4.24 11.11 -3.32
C ILE A 97 4.29 12.59 -2.88
N ASP A 98 3.16 13.15 -2.49
CA ASP A 98 2.97 14.58 -2.21
C ASP A 98 3.85 15.09 -1.06
N ARG A 99 4.30 14.19 -0.16
CA ARG A 99 5.16 14.53 0.98
C ARG A 99 6.66 14.37 0.78
N LEU A 100 7.09 13.83 -0.36
CA LEU A 100 8.51 13.62 -0.59
C LEU A 100 9.20 14.91 -1.05
N ASP A 101 10.37 15.16 -0.47
CA ASP A 101 11.32 16.18 -0.92
C ASP A 101 12.14 15.58 -2.07
N LEU A 102 11.60 15.74 -3.28
CA LEU A 102 12.16 15.23 -4.52
C LEU A 102 12.28 16.37 -5.51
N ASP A 103 13.09 16.15 -6.54
CA ASP A 103 13.06 16.97 -7.73
C ASP A 103 11.61 17.18 -8.23
N GLU A 104 11.22 18.44 -8.41
CA GLU A 104 9.84 18.83 -8.72
C GLU A 104 9.37 18.25 -10.07
N GLU A 105 10.28 18.11 -11.05
CA GLU A 105 9.96 17.50 -12.34
C GLU A 105 9.67 16.01 -12.17
N LEU A 106 10.54 15.29 -11.46
CA LEU A 106 10.35 13.87 -11.15
C LEU A 106 9.04 13.63 -10.39
N LYS A 107 8.80 14.41 -9.33
CA LYS A 107 7.59 14.35 -8.51
C LYS A 107 6.34 14.59 -9.35
N ALA A 108 6.34 15.65 -10.16
CA ALA A 108 5.22 15.95 -11.05
C ALA A 108 4.95 14.83 -12.06
N CYS A 109 5.98 14.19 -12.60
CA CYS A 109 5.84 13.08 -13.54
C CYS A 109 5.18 11.87 -12.90
N PHE A 110 5.66 11.45 -11.73
CA PHE A 110 5.03 10.33 -11.02
C PHE A 110 3.61 10.69 -10.52
N LEU A 111 3.36 11.93 -10.08
CA LEU A 111 2.00 12.36 -9.70
C LEU A 111 1.01 12.26 -10.89
N ARG A 112 1.41 12.70 -12.09
CA ARG A 112 0.58 12.55 -13.31
C ARG A 112 0.28 11.09 -13.64
N ALA A 113 1.22 10.19 -13.35
CA ALA A 113 1.06 8.76 -13.54
C ALA A 113 0.24 8.07 -12.44
N GLY A 114 -0.25 8.79 -11.42
CA GLY A 114 -0.92 8.21 -10.25
C GLY A 114 0.05 7.43 -9.36
N GLY A 115 1.30 7.88 -9.31
CA GLY A 115 2.37 7.22 -8.58
C GLY A 115 2.19 7.28 -7.06
N LEU A 116 2.86 6.33 -6.43
CA LEU A 116 2.94 6.13 -5.00
C LEU A 116 4.41 5.95 -4.62
N CYS A 117 4.71 6.02 -3.32
CA CYS A 117 6.05 5.81 -2.81
C CYS A 117 6.05 4.96 -1.55
N CYS A 118 7.10 4.19 -1.31
CA CYS A 118 7.35 3.54 -0.03
C CYS A 118 8.82 3.69 0.38
N GLU A 119 9.08 3.84 1.67
CA GLU A 119 10.44 3.94 2.22
C GLU A 119 11.08 2.56 2.34
N ARG A 120 12.40 2.49 2.07
CA ARG A 120 13.24 1.28 2.18
C ARG A 120 14.60 1.68 2.77
N GLY A 121 14.69 1.69 4.10
CA GLY A 121 15.87 2.24 4.78
C GLY A 121 15.91 3.75 4.57
N ASP A 122 17.04 4.27 4.10
CA ASP A 122 17.18 5.69 3.73
C ASP A 122 16.76 5.96 2.27
N ASP A 123 16.38 4.92 1.52
CA ASP A 123 15.95 5.03 0.13
C ASP A 123 14.42 5.12 0.02
N ILE A 124 13.96 5.69 -1.09
CA ILE A 124 12.56 5.77 -1.48
C ILE A 124 12.36 4.96 -2.75
N ILE A 125 11.32 4.13 -2.76
CA ILE A 125 10.87 3.44 -3.97
C ILE A 125 9.62 4.13 -4.48
N LEU A 126 9.74 4.79 -5.63
CA LEU A 126 8.61 5.34 -6.38
C LEU A 126 8.05 4.24 -7.28
N PHE A 127 6.72 4.19 -7.40
CA PHE A 127 6.10 3.25 -8.32
C PHE A 127 4.75 3.74 -8.81
N PHE A 128 4.32 3.23 -9.95
CA PHE A 128 3.00 3.49 -10.51
C PHE A 128 2.53 2.28 -11.31
N ARG A 129 1.21 2.18 -11.53
CA ARG A 129 0.65 1.12 -12.38
C ARG A 129 0.85 1.46 -13.84
N TRP A 130 1.43 0.53 -14.57
CA TRP A 130 1.62 0.67 -16.01
C TRP A 130 0.34 0.31 -16.74
N ARG A 131 -0.09 1.18 -17.68
CA ARG A 131 -1.21 0.93 -18.57
C ARG A 131 -0.81 1.30 -20.01
N PRO A 132 -1.13 0.46 -21.00
CA PRO A 132 -0.91 0.79 -22.41
C PRO A 132 -1.59 2.12 -22.78
N GLY A 133 -0.84 3.04 -23.40
CA GLY A 133 -1.38 4.31 -23.90
C GLY A 133 -1.53 5.44 -22.87
N GLN A 134 -1.14 5.22 -21.61
CA GLN A 134 -1.06 6.31 -20.62
C GLN A 134 0.26 7.08 -20.78
N GLU A 135 0.25 8.39 -20.52
CA GLU A 135 1.47 9.21 -20.56
C GLU A 135 2.44 8.71 -19.49
N LEU A 136 3.57 8.16 -19.94
CA LEU A 136 4.60 7.65 -19.06
C LEU A 136 5.59 8.75 -18.73
N ILE A 137 6.27 8.54 -17.62
CA ILE A 137 7.42 9.31 -17.17
C ILE A 137 8.36 9.63 -18.35
N PRO A 138 8.90 10.86 -18.44
CA PRO A 138 9.77 11.28 -19.53
C PRO A 138 10.86 10.26 -19.85
N ALA A 139 11.19 10.12 -21.14
CA ALA A 139 12.11 9.11 -21.65
C ALA A 139 13.47 9.10 -20.94
N GLN A 140 13.90 10.24 -20.39
CA GLN A 140 15.14 10.38 -19.61
C GLN A 140 15.20 9.48 -18.37
N TYR A 141 14.05 9.10 -17.80
CA TYR A 141 13.98 8.20 -16.64
C TYR A 141 13.70 6.74 -17.05
N PHE A 142 13.33 6.49 -18.31
CA PHE A 142 12.88 5.17 -18.76
C PHE A 142 13.95 4.08 -18.61
N ALA A 143 15.22 4.44 -18.80
CA ALA A 143 16.35 3.53 -18.61
C ALA A 143 16.56 3.07 -17.15
N LEU A 144 15.92 3.76 -16.20
CA LEU A 144 16.02 3.49 -14.76
C LEU A 144 14.75 2.80 -14.22
N LEU A 145 13.71 2.66 -15.05
CA LEU A 145 12.46 2.03 -14.64
C LEU A 145 12.58 0.50 -14.72
N THR A 146 12.19 -0.15 -13.65
CA THR A 146 11.96 -1.59 -13.65
C THR A 146 10.48 -1.88 -13.84
N TYR A 147 10.16 -2.83 -14.72
CA TYR A 147 8.80 -3.34 -14.89
C TYR A 147 8.63 -4.66 -14.15
N ARG A 148 7.53 -4.81 -13.40
CA ARG A 148 7.18 -6.08 -12.74
C ARG A 148 5.67 -6.20 -12.56
N GLU A 149 5.17 -7.44 -12.66
CA GLU A 149 3.80 -7.74 -12.27
C GLU A 149 3.71 -8.02 -10.76
N LEU A 150 2.80 -7.32 -10.07
CA LEU A 150 2.47 -7.51 -8.66
C LEU A 150 0.96 -7.71 -8.52
N ASP A 151 0.55 -8.83 -7.92
CA ASP A 151 -0.86 -9.19 -7.69
C ASP A 151 -1.75 -9.06 -8.95
N GLY A 152 -1.20 -9.44 -10.11
CA GLY A 152 -1.90 -9.38 -11.40
C GLY A 152 -1.99 -7.98 -12.01
N ALA A 153 -1.23 -7.01 -11.50
CA ALA A 153 -1.10 -5.68 -12.09
C ALA A 153 0.34 -5.40 -12.54
N SER A 154 0.46 -4.87 -13.74
CA SER A 154 1.70 -4.32 -14.28
C SER A 154 2.10 -3.06 -13.54
N CYS A 155 3.29 -3.03 -12.96
CA CYS A 155 3.82 -1.89 -12.22
C CYS A 155 5.21 -1.51 -12.73
N CYS A 156 5.51 -0.22 -12.66
CA CYS A 156 6.84 0.34 -12.90
C CYS A 156 7.41 0.90 -11.60
N PHE A 157 8.72 0.74 -11.39
CA PHE A 157 9.43 1.13 -10.18
C PHE A 157 10.65 1.99 -10.51
N LEU A 158 10.97 2.92 -9.62
CA LEU A 158 12.20 3.70 -9.62
C LEU A 158 12.71 3.83 -8.19
N GLY A 159 14.00 3.59 -7.96
CA GLY A 159 14.64 3.85 -6.68
C GLY A 159 15.19 5.27 -6.63
N VAL A 160 15.10 5.90 -5.47
CA VAL A 160 15.71 7.20 -5.16
C VAL A 160 16.48 7.05 -3.85
N HIS A 161 17.77 7.35 -3.87
CA HIS A 161 18.61 7.38 -2.67
C HIS A 161 18.31 8.62 -1.80
N ALA A 162 18.75 8.60 -0.55
CA ALA A 162 18.62 9.73 0.37
C ALA A 162 19.24 11.05 -0.15
N ASP A 163 20.26 10.96 -1.01
CA ASP A 163 20.91 12.10 -1.64
C ASP A 163 20.19 12.60 -2.92
N GLY A 164 19.06 11.97 -3.27
CA GLY A 164 18.26 12.27 -4.46
C GLY A 164 18.73 11.56 -5.74
N SER A 165 19.81 10.77 -5.69
CA SER A 165 20.28 10.02 -6.86
C SER A 165 19.35 8.85 -7.20
N LEU A 166 19.20 8.57 -8.51
CA LEU A 166 18.26 7.57 -9.01
C LEU A 166 18.94 6.22 -9.24
N PHE A 167 18.23 5.12 -8.94
CA PHE A 167 18.72 3.77 -9.15
C PHE A 167 17.64 2.79 -9.62
N ILE A 168 18.08 1.69 -10.25
CA ILE A 168 17.22 0.59 -10.69
C ILE A 168 16.90 -0.31 -9.49
N THR A 169 15.63 -0.60 -9.27
CA THR A 169 15.13 -1.38 -8.12
C THR A 169 14.16 -2.48 -8.56
N ASP A 170 14.09 -3.60 -7.84
CA ASP A 170 13.12 -4.68 -8.10
C ASP A 170 11.73 -4.44 -7.47
N GLY A 171 11.56 -3.28 -6.84
CA GLY A 171 10.34 -2.86 -6.14
C GLY A 171 10.45 -2.95 -4.60
N PRO A 172 9.33 -2.77 -3.88
CA PRO A 172 9.28 -3.05 -2.44
C PRO A 172 9.45 -4.55 -2.16
N ASN A 173 10.20 -4.87 -1.11
CA ASN A 173 10.42 -6.25 -0.64
C ASN A 173 9.25 -6.74 0.23
#